data_AF-A0A0B8QVF0-F1
#
_entry.id   AF-A0A0B8QVF0-F1
#
_cell.length_a   1.000
_cell.length_b   1.000
_cell.length_c   1.000
_cell.angle_alpha   90.00
_cell.angle_beta   90.00
_cell.angle_gamma   90.00
#
_symmetry.space_group_name_H-M   'P 1'
#
loop_
_entity.id
_entity.type
_entity.pdbx_description
1 polymer ?
#
loop_
_entity_poly.entity_id
_entity_poly.type
_entity_poly.pdbx_seq_one_letter_code
_entity_poly.pdbx_strand_id
1 'polypeptide(L)'
;MRKWLLVALFGITLAGCATQPTEQAQQGADQSASEQVKNDDMKATSEQQVGMREVSGTVAYRERIALPDNAVLKVTLEDVSLADAKAIVIDSQSYTTEASRYRYHLP
;
A
#
# COMPACT_ATOMS: atom_id res chain seq x y z
N MET A 1 37.78 24.80 -44.97
CA MET A 1 36.77 25.39 -44.06
C MET A 1 36.38 24.27 -43.09
N ARG A 2 37.02 24.18 -41.92
CA ARG A 2 36.45 24.51 -40.59
C ARG A 2 35.10 23.80 -40.36
N LYS A 3 35.07 22.68 -39.61
CA LYS A 3 34.83 22.59 -38.13
C LYS A 3 33.35 22.89 -37.81
N TRP A 4 32.49 22.05 -37.21
CA TRP A 4 32.57 21.24 -35.96
C TRP A 4 31.32 20.31 -35.85
N LEU A 5 31.43 19.07 -35.35
CA LEU A 5 31.14 18.61 -33.97
C LEU A 5 29.68 18.88 -33.53
N LEU A 6 28.81 17.91 -33.22
CA LEU A 6 28.91 16.97 -32.10
C LEU A 6 28.07 15.70 -32.34
N VAL A 7 28.75 14.54 -32.39
CA VAL A 7 28.17 13.23 -32.05
C VAL A 7 28.29 13.10 -30.54
N ALA A 8 27.16 12.96 -29.85
CA ALA A 8 27.16 12.70 -28.41
C ALA A 8 27.69 11.27 -28.16
N LEU A 9 28.88 11.20 -27.58
CA LEU A 9 29.44 9.97 -27.02
C LEU A 9 28.53 9.47 -25.89
N PHE A 10 27.90 8.33 -26.11
CA PHE A 10 27.43 7.46 -25.05
C PHE A 10 28.67 6.79 -24.43
N GLY A 11 29.15 7.35 -23.32
CA GLY A 11 30.20 6.75 -22.52
C GLY A 11 29.65 5.55 -21.75
N ILE A 12 30.14 4.37 -22.09
CA ILE A 12 30.08 3.17 -21.25
C ILE A 12 31.23 3.28 -20.24
N THR A 13 30.96 3.09 -18.96
CA THR A 13 31.99 2.67 -18.00
C THR A 13 31.40 1.64 -17.05
N LEU A 14 31.93 0.42 -17.22
CA LEU A 14 31.74 -0.75 -16.38
C LEU A 14 32.93 -0.77 -15.41
N ALA A 15 32.68 -0.66 -14.11
CA ALA A 15 33.67 -0.95 -13.08
C ALA A 15 32.94 -1.59 -11.88
N GLY A 16 33.23 -2.88 -11.64
CA GLY A 16 32.86 -3.55 -10.40
C GLY A 16 33.89 -3.29 -9.30
N CYS A 17 33.47 -3.42 -8.04
CA CYS A 17 34.20 -4.12 -6.97
C CYS A 17 33.33 -4.20 -5.71
N ALA A 18 33.43 -5.33 -5.03
CA ALA A 18 32.61 -5.76 -3.90
C ALA A 18 33.13 -5.25 -2.53
N THR A 19 32.30 -5.49 -1.51
CA THR A 19 32.64 -5.68 -0.07
C THR A 19 32.68 -4.41 0.80
N GLN A 20 31.71 -4.28 1.72
CA GLN A 20 31.91 -4.48 3.16
C GLN A 20 30.58 -4.32 3.93
N PRO A 21 30.24 -5.26 4.84
CA PRO A 21 29.20 -5.06 5.84
C PRO A 21 29.79 -4.26 7.00
N THR A 22 29.19 -3.12 7.33
CA THR A 22 29.48 -2.42 8.58
C THR A 22 28.62 -3.03 9.68
N GLU A 23 29.21 -4.01 10.34
CA GLU A 23 28.82 -4.45 11.67
C GLU A 23 29.33 -3.40 12.68
N GLN A 24 28.41 -2.66 13.29
CA GLN A 24 28.68 -1.96 14.53
C GLN A 24 27.73 -2.50 15.59
N ALA A 25 28.19 -3.54 16.27
CA ALA A 25 27.74 -3.88 17.60
C ALA A 25 28.37 -2.88 18.58
N GLN A 26 27.54 -2.18 19.34
CA GLN A 26 27.95 -1.62 20.63
C GLN A 26 26.84 -1.84 21.64
N GLN A 27 27.16 -2.72 22.60
CA GLN A 27 26.45 -2.95 23.86
C GLN A 27 26.65 -1.75 24.79
N GLY A 28 25.69 -1.46 25.67
CA GLY A 28 25.90 -0.51 26.76
C GLY A 28 24.64 -0.29 27.60
N ALA A 29 24.73 -0.64 28.88
CA ALA A 29 23.64 -0.82 29.83
C ALA A 29 23.00 0.50 30.36
N ASP A 30 21.74 0.33 30.78
CA ASP A 30 21.11 0.84 32.02
C ASP A 30 21.44 2.27 32.46
N GLN A 31 20.46 3.16 32.31
CA GLN A 31 20.23 4.21 33.31
C GLN A 31 18.74 4.30 33.64
N SER A 32 18.39 3.63 34.74
CA SER A 32 17.18 3.84 35.53
C SER A 32 16.93 5.31 35.89
N ALA A 33 15.64 5.65 35.82
CA ALA A 33 14.93 6.60 36.65
C ALA A 33 15.32 8.09 36.60
N SER A 34 14.53 8.85 35.85
CA SER A 34 13.90 10.06 36.39
C SER A 34 12.45 10.14 35.92
N GLU A 35 11.52 10.07 36.87
CA GLU A 35 10.13 10.45 36.68
C GLU A 35 10.09 11.97 36.44
N GLN A 36 9.56 12.39 35.29
CA GLN A 36 8.87 13.67 35.18
C GLN A 36 7.51 13.45 34.52
N VAL A 37 6.51 13.44 35.40
CA VAL A 37 5.11 13.73 35.12
C VAL A 37 5.00 15.09 34.43
N LYS A 38 4.12 15.14 33.42
CA LYS A 38 3.31 16.29 32.97
C LYS A 38 3.50 16.62 31.48
N ASN A 39 2.78 15.85 30.65
CA ASN A 39 2.26 16.37 29.39
C ASN A 39 0.73 16.31 29.48
N ASP A 40 0.16 17.28 30.21
CA ASP A 40 -1.16 17.77 29.87
C ASP A 40 -1.08 18.31 28.42
N ASP A 41 -2.15 18.10 27.65
CA ASP A 41 -2.37 18.70 26.33
C ASP A 41 -1.60 18.13 25.13
N MET A 42 -1.57 16.80 24.97
CA MET A 42 -1.65 16.23 23.61
C MET A 42 -3.11 16.12 23.19
N LYS A 43 -3.70 17.29 22.94
CA LYS A 43 -4.86 17.46 22.06
C LYS A 43 -4.44 17.07 20.65
N ALA A 44 -4.25 15.77 20.41
CA ALA A 44 -4.38 15.19 19.08
C ALA A 44 -5.87 15.20 18.72
N THR A 45 -6.43 16.40 18.58
CA THR A 45 -7.61 16.60 17.75
C THR A 45 -7.10 16.45 16.32
N SER A 46 -6.92 15.21 15.88
CA SER A 46 -7.15 14.92 14.47
C SER A 46 -8.61 15.26 14.26
N GLU A 47 -8.88 16.42 13.66
CA GLU A 47 -10.15 16.69 13.02
C GLU A 47 -10.27 15.66 11.89
N GLN A 48 -10.70 14.45 12.26
CA GLN A 48 -10.99 13.39 11.32
C GLN A 48 -12.17 13.88 10.52
N GLN A 49 -11.85 14.46 9.36
CA GLN A 49 -12.80 14.84 8.34
C GLN A 49 -13.74 13.66 8.12
N VAL A 50 -14.95 13.77 8.68
CA VAL A 50 -16.06 12.83 8.49
C VAL A 50 -16.56 13.07 7.06
N GLY A 51 -15.84 12.51 6.11
CA GLY A 51 -16.21 12.45 4.71
C GLY A 51 -16.36 10.99 4.29
N MET A 52 -17.21 10.75 3.29
CA MET A 52 -17.35 9.45 2.63
C MET A 52 -15.98 8.96 2.12
N ARG A 53 -15.69 7.66 2.24
CA ARG A 53 -14.36 7.08 2.00
C ARG A 53 -14.47 5.89 1.06
N GLU A 54 -13.96 6.05 -0.14
CA GLU A 54 -14.07 5.00 -1.16
C GLU A 54 -12.95 3.94 -1.07
N VAL A 55 -13.32 2.66 -1.14
CA VAL A 55 -12.44 1.51 -1.32
C VAL A 55 -12.54 1.02 -2.76
N SER A 56 -11.47 1.17 -3.54
CA SER A 56 -11.42 0.69 -4.92
C SER A 56 -10.37 -0.41 -5.13
N GLY A 57 -10.61 -1.29 -6.10
CA GLY A 57 -9.73 -2.43 -6.36
C GLY A 57 -10.01 -3.14 -7.67
N THR A 58 -9.27 -4.22 -7.92
CA THR A 58 -9.45 -5.11 -9.08
C THR A 58 -9.65 -6.53 -8.62
N VAL A 59 -10.62 -7.25 -9.21
CA VAL A 59 -10.86 -8.66 -8.95
C VAL A 59 -10.19 -9.51 -10.02
N ALA A 60 -9.43 -10.51 -9.59
CA ALA A 60 -8.81 -11.48 -10.48
C ALA A 60 -8.95 -12.89 -9.90
N TYR A 61 -8.96 -13.90 -10.78
CA TYR A 61 -8.97 -15.32 -10.44
C TYR A 61 -7.88 -16.04 -11.24
N ARG A 62 -7.51 -17.26 -10.83
CA ARG A 62 -6.34 -17.96 -11.38
C ARG A 62 -6.65 -18.75 -12.64
N GLU A 63 -7.89 -19.19 -12.75
CA GLU A 63 -8.37 -20.04 -13.83
C GLU A 63 -8.23 -19.30 -15.15
N ARG A 64 -7.73 -20.01 -16.17
CA ARG A 64 -7.50 -19.45 -17.51
C ARG A 64 -8.74 -19.62 -18.38
N ILE A 65 -9.90 -19.26 -17.84
CA ILE A 65 -11.20 -19.34 -18.50
C ILE A 65 -11.78 -17.93 -18.48
N ALA A 66 -12.47 -17.50 -19.54
CA ALA A 66 -13.14 -16.21 -19.54
C ALA A 66 -14.34 -16.22 -18.58
N LEU A 67 -14.59 -15.10 -17.92
CA LEU A 67 -15.79 -14.93 -17.13
C LEU A 67 -17.00 -14.86 -18.08
N PRO A 68 -18.11 -15.56 -17.80
CA PRO A 68 -19.32 -15.44 -18.60
C PRO A 68 -19.87 -14.01 -18.59
N ASP A 69 -20.46 -13.57 -19.70
CA ASP A 69 -21.02 -12.22 -19.87
C ASP A 69 -22.20 -11.90 -18.92
N ASN A 70 -22.77 -12.92 -18.27
CA ASN A 70 -23.87 -12.80 -17.33
C ASN A 70 -23.47 -13.12 -15.87
N ALA A 71 -22.17 -13.14 -15.56
CA ALA A 71 -21.73 -13.39 -14.19
C ALA A 71 -22.03 -12.18 -13.27
N VAL A 72 -22.28 -12.46 -11.99
CA VAL A 72 -22.55 -11.45 -10.97
C VAL A 72 -21.35 -11.36 -10.03
N LEU A 73 -20.67 -10.21 -10.05
CA LEU A 73 -19.61 -9.87 -9.10
C LEU A 73 -20.25 -9.24 -7.86
N LYS A 74 -20.14 -9.92 -6.70
CA LYS A 74 -20.50 -9.35 -5.40
C LYS A 74 -19.24 -8.98 -4.63
N VAL A 75 -19.17 -7.73 -4.18
CA VAL A 75 -18.09 -7.21 -3.33
C VAL A 75 -18.69 -6.79 -2.00
N THR A 76 -18.08 -7.20 -0.90
CA THR A 76 -18.56 -6.91 0.46
C THR A 76 -17.41 -6.37 1.29
N LEU A 77 -17.64 -5.26 1.98
CA LEU A 77 -16.75 -4.68 2.98
C LEU A 77 -17.20 -5.15 4.35
N GLU A 78 -16.31 -5.83 5.07
CA GLU A 78 -16.61 -6.43 6.37
C GLU A 78 -15.60 -5.97 7.42
N ASP A 79 -16.09 -5.72 8.64
CA ASP A 79 -15.25 -5.59 9.83
C ASP A 79 -14.88 -6.99 10.35
N VAL A 80 -13.58 -7.30 10.27
CA VAL A 80 -12.99 -8.59 10.65
C VAL A 80 -12.03 -8.47 11.85
N SER A 81 -12.18 -7.41 12.65
CA SER A 81 -11.29 -7.14 13.80
C SER A 81 -11.37 -8.20 14.90
N LEU A 82 -12.49 -8.93 15.01
CA LEU A 82 -12.70 -10.00 15.99
C LEU A 82 -12.52 -11.38 15.34
N ALA A 83 -11.51 -12.13 15.79
CA ALA A 83 -11.09 -13.39 15.17
C ALA A 83 -12.11 -14.55 15.26
N ASP A 84 -13.04 -14.51 16.23
CA ASP A 84 -13.98 -15.62 16.53
C ASP A 84 -15.45 -15.20 16.50
N ALA A 85 -15.75 -13.97 16.07
CA ALA A 85 -17.10 -13.48 15.93
C ALA A 85 -17.51 -13.44 14.45
N LYS A 86 -18.82 -13.50 14.21
CA LYS A 86 -19.35 -13.21 12.88
C LYS A 86 -18.96 -11.78 12.49
N ALA A 87 -18.37 -11.63 11.31
CA ALA A 87 -18.01 -10.33 10.73
C ALA A 87 -19.26 -9.47 10.48
N ILE A 88 -19.11 -8.17 10.74
CA ILE A 88 -20.17 -7.18 10.50
C ILE A 88 -19.99 -6.64 9.08
N VAL A 89 -21.05 -6.68 8.28
CA VAL A 89 -21.04 -6.11 6.92
C VAL A 89 -21.23 -4.59 7.02
N ILE A 90 -20.27 -3.84 6.50
CA ILE A 90 -20.29 -2.37 6.43
C ILE A 90 -20.98 -1.92 5.14
N ASP A 91 -20.59 -2.50 4.00
CA ASP A 91 -21.21 -2.24 2.70
C ASP A 91 -21.18 -3.49 1.80
N SER A 92 -22.08 -3.56 0.83
CA SER A 92 -22.09 -4.62 -0.18
C SER A 92 -22.63 -4.12 -1.51
N GLN A 93 -21.91 -4.41 -2.58
CA GLN A 93 -22.32 -4.07 -3.94
C GLN A 93 -22.31 -5.29 -4.85
N SER A 94 -23.13 -5.23 -5.90
CA SER A 94 -23.24 -6.30 -6.89
C SER A 94 -23.29 -5.70 -8.29
N TYR A 95 -22.51 -6.27 -9.20
CA TYR A 95 -22.39 -5.82 -10.58
C TYR A 95 -22.55 -7.01 -11.52
N THR A 96 -23.30 -6.84 -12.60
CA THR A 96 -23.26 -7.78 -13.71
C THR A 96 -22.00 -7.50 -14.53
N THR A 97 -21.16 -8.50 -14.73
CA THR A 97 -19.90 -8.35 -15.45
C THR A 97 -20.14 -8.39 -16.94
N GLU A 98 -20.38 -7.21 -17.52
CA GLU A 98 -20.18 -7.01 -18.95
C GLU A 98 -18.68 -7.19 -19.26
N ALA A 99 -18.35 -7.77 -20.41
CA ALA A 99 -17.05 -8.34 -20.83
C ALA A 99 -15.74 -7.53 -20.63
N SER A 100 -15.73 -6.38 -19.92
CA SER A 100 -14.58 -5.47 -19.82
C SER A 100 -14.47 -4.66 -18.50
N ARG A 101 -15.07 -5.09 -17.38
CA ARG A 101 -14.91 -4.32 -16.10
C ARG A 101 -14.69 -5.22 -14.87
N TYR A 102 -13.42 -5.37 -14.47
CA TYR A 102 -13.01 -6.05 -13.22
C TYR A 102 -12.64 -5.09 -12.09
N ARG A 103 -12.95 -3.80 -12.21
CA ARG A 103 -12.67 -2.78 -11.19
C ARG A 103 -13.92 -2.50 -10.37
N TYR A 104 -13.79 -2.53 -9.05
CA TYR A 104 -14.86 -2.21 -8.10
C TYR A 104 -14.52 -0.97 -7.28
N HIS A 105 -15.57 -0.35 -6.74
CA HIS A 105 -15.49 0.75 -5.79
C HIS A 105 -16.63 0.66 -4.77
N LEU A 106 -16.32 0.79 -3.49
CA LEU A 106 -17.26 0.82 -2.38
C LEU A 106 -17.14 2.20 -1.71
N PRO A 107 -18.22 2.95 -1.43
CA PRO A 107 -18.20 4.28 -0.81
C PRO A 107 -17.87 4.29 0.69
#